data_AF-A0AAN7HI78-F1
#
_entry.id   AF-A0AAN7HI78-F1
#
_cell.length_a   1.000
_cell.length_b   1.000
_cell.length_c   1.000
_cell.angle_alpha   90.00
_cell.angle_beta   90.00
_cell.angle_gamma   90.00
#
_symmetry.space_group_name_H-M   'P 1'
#
loop_
_entity.id
_entity.type
_entity.pdbx_description
1 polymer ?
#
loop_
_entity_poly.entity_id
_entity_poly.type
_entity_poly.pdbx_seq_one_letter_code
_entity_poly.pdbx_strand_id
1 'polypeptide(L)'
;MSSGDSGVDIILNSSADWNGWNREFTYKMRAFHLLDYFNGEMELLEEPPMQFNSIKAFRDREREAYQRHNARQETPQPYPIMSRPRILTHSTTTAVTAAGPTSGDIEIKKAVKEIEDFFKIHDSIIIGDLVRNYELRIKEWEVQDTRLLEAHTFLTTAVSPVLRNAYFSVDGDMRTWYNNLKSVAPQPFEIEEAIRTRHRIHVETLKAPKYQAINWSDFERWLTKWETLMDEATLHGLAETATVGLWFEDFIGAITNLLPLFAAMFRIHAGKQGNQLSFRVVATDLRQAIPLIFCRRR
;
A
#
# COMPACT_ATOMS: atom_id res chain seq x y z
N MET A 1 22.17 -25.87 -15.55
CA MET A 1 21.56 -25.54 -14.25
C MET A 1 22.49 -24.56 -13.56
N SER A 2 22.34 -23.26 -13.86
CA SER A 2 23.00 -22.20 -13.10
C SER A 2 21.98 -21.68 -12.11
N SER A 3 22.18 -21.99 -10.84
CA SER A 3 21.38 -21.45 -9.74
C SER A 3 21.61 -19.94 -9.69
N GLY A 4 20.52 -19.20 -9.86
CA GLY A 4 20.48 -17.77 -9.78
C GLY A 4 20.69 -17.28 -8.34
N ASP A 5 21.55 -16.27 -8.25
CA ASP A 5 21.38 -15.07 -7.42
C ASP A 5 20.79 -15.28 -6.02
N SER A 6 21.65 -15.60 -5.06
CA SER A 6 21.38 -15.42 -3.63
C SER A 6 21.35 -13.92 -3.34
N GLY A 7 20.19 -13.30 -3.55
CA GLY A 7 19.89 -11.96 -3.07
C GLY A 7 20.15 -11.91 -1.57
N VAL A 8 20.92 -10.92 -1.12
CA VAL A 8 21.20 -10.71 0.29
C VAL A 8 19.87 -10.60 1.04
N ASP A 9 19.60 -11.53 1.95
CA ASP A 9 18.48 -11.42 2.90
C ASP A 9 18.76 -10.19 3.77
N ILE A 10 18.17 -9.05 3.41
CA ILE A 10 18.24 -7.83 4.21
C ILE A 10 17.33 -8.05 5.42
N ILE A 11 17.95 -8.31 6.58
CA ILE A 11 17.26 -8.52 7.85
C ILE A 11 17.26 -7.21 8.64
N LEU A 12 16.07 -6.76 9.06
CA LEU A 12 15.90 -5.67 10.00
C LEU A 12 16.30 -6.14 11.41
N ASN A 13 17.49 -5.75 11.87
CA ASN A 13 17.97 -6.03 13.23
C ASN A 13 17.93 -4.77 14.11
N SER A 14 18.11 -3.59 13.53
CA SER A 14 18.18 -2.31 14.24
C SER A 14 17.74 -1.14 13.36
N SER A 15 17.74 0.07 13.93
CA SER A 15 17.47 1.32 13.19
C SER A 15 18.42 1.53 12.01
N ALA A 16 19.66 1.02 12.07
CA ALA A 16 20.61 1.11 10.98
C ALA A 16 20.15 0.37 9.70
N ASP A 17 19.40 -0.72 9.86
CA ASP A 17 18.93 -1.55 8.75
C ASP A 17 17.61 -1.03 8.15
N TRP A 18 16.93 -0.11 8.86
CA TRP A 18 15.59 0.37 8.53
C TRP A 18 15.46 0.83 7.09
N ASN A 19 16.35 1.71 6.62
CA ASN A 19 16.22 2.28 5.27
C ASN A 19 16.37 1.23 4.16
N GLY A 20 17.28 0.27 4.35
CA GLY A 20 17.48 -0.82 3.40
C GLY A 20 16.28 -1.76 3.40
N TRP A 21 15.85 -2.18 4.58
CA TRP A 21 14.72 -3.09 4.75
C TRP A 21 13.40 -2.46 4.29
N ASN A 22 13.12 -1.21 4.67
CA ASN A 22 11.87 -0.52 4.34
C ASN A 22 11.74 -0.27 2.84
N ARG A 23 12.86 -0.06 2.13
CA ARG A 23 12.87 0.03 0.67
C ARG A 23 12.46 -1.30 0.04
N GLU A 24 13.04 -2.41 0.48
CA GLU A 24 12.66 -3.75 0.01
C GLU A 24 11.21 -4.10 0.34
N PHE A 25 10.77 -3.78 1.56
CA PHE A 25 9.37 -3.91 1.96
C PHE A 25 8.45 -3.15 1.01
N THR A 26 8.72 -1.87 0.76
CA THR A 26 7.91 -1.02 -0.13
C THR A 26 7.87 -1.58 -1.55
N TYR A 27 9.03 -2.03 -2.07
CA TYR A 27 9.11 -2.63 -3.40
C TYR A 27 8.27 -3.91 -3.51
N LYS A 28 8.42 -4.84 -2.55
CA LYS A 28 7.66 -6.10 -2.51
C LYS A 28 6.16 -5.86 -2.33
N MET A 29 5.76 -5.03 -1.37
CA MET A 29 4.34 -4.75 -1.13
C MET A 29 3.68 -4.05 -2.32
N ARG A 30 4.42 -3.23 -3.08
CA ARG A 30 3.95 -2.67 -4.35
C ARG A 30 3.75 -3.77 -5.41
N ALA A 31 4.71 -4.69 -5.55
CA ALA A 31 4.60 -5.82 -6.48
C ALA A 31 3.41 -6.75 -6.13
N PHE A 32 3.10 -6.87 -4.84
CA PHE A 32 1.95 -7.63 -4.35
C PHE A 32 0.62 -6.85 -4.40
N HIS A 33 0.62 -5.58 -4.79
CA HIS A 33 -0.57 -4.71 -4.70
C HIS A 33 -1.15 -4.62 -3.27
N LEU A 34 -0.29 -4.68 -2.25
CA LEU A 34 -0.66 -4.58 -0.84
C LEU A 34 -0.17 -3.28 -0.19
N LEU A 35 0.66 -2.48 -0.88
CA LEU A 35 1.24 -1.26 -0.31
C LEU A 35 0.16 -0.29 0.19
N ASP A 36 -0.92 -0.11 -0.57
CA ASP A 36 -2.04 0.76 -0.23
C ASP A 36 -2.76 0.26 1.03
N TYR A 37 -2.83 -1.08 1.22
CA TYR A 37 -3.29 -1.66 2.47
C TYR A 37 -2.37 -1.30 3.63
N PHE A 38 -1.05 -1.41 3.50
CA PHE A 38 -0.12 -1.03 4.57
C PHE A 38 -0.11 0.48 4.88
N ASN A 39 -0.46 1.33 3.91
CA ASN A 39 -0.60 2.77 4.09
C ASN A 39 -1.96 3.18 4.68
N GLY A 40 -2.93 2.26 4.77
CA GLY A 40 -4.29 2.56 5.23
C GLY A 40 -5.17 3.23 4.16
N GLU A 41 -4.77 3.16 2.89
CA GLU A 41 -5.50 3.73 1.76
C GLU A 41 -6.54 2.74 1.20
N MET A 42 -6.36 1.44 1.45
CA MET A 42 -7.23 0.36 0.97
C MET A 42 -7.44 -0.70 2.04
N GLU A 43 -8.64 -1.25 2.15
CA GLU A 43 -8.91 -2.42 2.99
C GLU A 43 -8.79 -3.73 2.23
N LEU A 44 -8.54 -4.82 2.97
CA LEU A 44 -8.48 -6.16 2.38
C LEU A 44 -9.86 -6.59 1.89
N LEU A 45 -9.87 -7.46 0.88
CA LEU A 45 -11.08 -8.10 0.40
C LEU A 45 -11.60 -9.04 1.48
N GLU A 46 -12.88 -8.95 1.77
CA GLU A 46 -13.56 -9.92 2.61
C GLU A 46 -13.78 -11.23 1.83
N GLU A 47 -13.61 -12.36 2.52
CA GLU A 47 -13.92 -13.67 1.95
C GLU A 47 -15.38 -13.66 1.47
N PRO A 48 -15.64 -13.94 0.18
CA PRO A 48 -17.01 -13.95 -0.32
C PRO A 48 -17.82 -15.01 0.43
N PRO A 49 -18.97 -14.66 1.02
CA PRO A 49 -19.80 -15.62 1.73
C PRO A 49 -20.23 -16.72 0.76
N MET A 50 -20.02 -17.98 1.17
CA MET A 50 -20.29 -19.20 0.39
C MET A 50 -21.55 -19.05 -0.46
N GLN A 51 -21.45 -19.35 -1.77
CA GLN A 51 -22.44 -18.99 -2.80
C GLN A 51 -23.85 -18.90 -2.24
N PHE A 52 -24.45 -17.72 -2.38
CA PHE A 52 -25.89 -17.56 -2.36
C PHE A 52 -26.50 -18.71 -3.17
N ASN A 53 -27.07 -19.69 -2.48
CA ASN A 53 -27.64 -20.87 -3.11
C ASN A 53 -28.95 -20.41 -3.74
N SER A 54 -28.86 -19.91 -4.98
CA SER A 54 -29.97 -19.33 -5.74
C SER A 54 -31.15 -20.31 -5.83
N ILE A 55 -30.86 -21.61 -5.91
CA ILE A 55 -31.85 -22.68 -5.88
C ILE A 55 -32.54 -22.77 -4.50
N LYS A 56 -31.78 -22.69 -3.40
CA LYS A 56 -32.34 -22.68 -2.04
C LYS A 56 -33.15 -21.41 -1.79
N ALA A 57 -32.63 -20.24 -2.14
CA ALA A 57 -33.33 -18.97 -1.99
C ALA A 57 -34.63 -18.93 -2.81
N PHE A 58 -34.61 -19.49 -4.02
CA PHE A 58 -35.81 -19.68 -4.84
C PHE A 58 -36.84 -20.61 -4.16
N ARG A 59 -36.40 -21.80 -3.72
CA ARG A 59 -37.26 -22.77 -3.03
C ARG A 59 -37.84 -22.20 -1.73
N ASP A 60 -37.08 -21.41 -1.01
CA ASP A 60 -37.52 -20.78 0.24
C ASP A 60 -38.54 -19.67 -0.06
N ARG A 61 -38.35 -18.89 -1.14
CA ARG A 61 -39.30 -17.86 -1.57
C ARG A 61 -40.60 -18.43 -2.14
N GLU A 62 -40.55 -19.51 -2.92
CA GLU A 62 -41.74 -20.27 -3.32
C GLU A 62 -42.48 -20.78 -2.08
N ARG A 63 -41.75 -21.41 -1.14
CA ARG A 63 -42.32 -21.95 0.09
C ARG A 63 -42.99 -20.84 0.93
N GLU A 64 -42.38 -19.67 1.04
CA GLU A 64 -42.96 -18.51 1.71
C GLU A 64 -44.19 -17.95 0.99
N ALA A 65 -44.18 -17.90 -0.35
CA ALA A 65 -45.35 -17.47 -1.12
C ALA A 65 -46.54 -18.42 -0.94
N TYR A 66 -46.29 -19.74 -0.95
CA TYR A 66 -47.28 -20.77 -0.63
C TYR A 66 -47.78 -20.64 0.81
N GLN A 67 -46.89 -20.44 1.78
CA GLN A 67 -47.27 -20.26 3.19
C GLN A 67 -48.09 -18.99 3.42
N ARG A 68 -47.74 -17.86 2.79
CA ARG A 68 -48.51 -16.60 2.90
C ARG A 68 -49.89 -16.72 2.25
N HIS A 69 -49.99 -17.47 1.15
CA HIS A 69 -51.26 -17.75 0.49
C HIS A 69 -52.16 -18.62 1.38
N ASN A 70 -51.63 -19.71 1.95
CA ASN A 70 -52.37 -20.56 2.87
C ASN A 70 -52.77 -19.82 4.15
N ALA A 71 -51.88 -19.02 4.72
CA ALA A 71 -52.15 -18.20 5.92
C ALA A 71 -53.26 -17.16 5.69
N ARG A 72 -53.39 -16.62 4.46
CA ARG A 72 -54.49 -15.70 4.10
C ARG A 72 -55.83 -16.40 3.91
N GLN A 73 -55.82 -17.66 3.48
CA GLN A 73 -57.04 -18.48 3.36
C GLN A 73 -57.53 -19.01 4.73
N GLU A 74 -56.63 -19.13 5.71
CA GLU A 74 -56.96 -19.64 7.05
C GLU A 74 -57.49 -18.59 8.02
N THR A 75 -57.48 -17.29 7.69
CA THR A 75 -58.12 -16.27 8.53
C THR A 75 -59.65 -16.41 8.47
N PRO A 76 -60.33 -16.88 9.54
CA PRO A 76 -61.78 -16.96 9.55
C PRO A 76 -62.31 -15.52 9.69
N GLN A 77 -63.14 -15.10 8.73
CA GLN A 77 -63.91 -13.87 8.88
C GLN A 77 -64.72 -13.94 10.18
N PRO A 78 -64.60 -12.96 11.11
CA PRO A 78 -65.42 -12.95 12.31
C PRO A 78 -66.86 -12.59 11.93
N TYR A 79 -67.75 -13.58 11.99
CA TYR A 79 -69.19 -13.34 12.00
C TYR A 79 -69.56 -12.56 13.28
N PRO A 80 -70.28 -11.43 13.22
CA PRO A 80 -70.94 -10.90 14.40
C PRO A 80 -72.28 -11.62 14.60
N ILE A 81 -72.40 -12.38 15.68
CA ILE A 81 -73.68 -12.92 16.20
C ILE A 81 -74.05 -12.18 17.49
N MET A 82 -75.34 -11.82 17.59
CA MET A 82 -76.24 -11.70 18.76
C MET A 82 -76.95 -10.33 18.81
N SER A 83 -78.24 -10.14 19.13
CA SER A 83 -79.48 -10.93 19.18
C SER A 83 -80.64 -9.93 19.47
N ARG A 84 -81.64 -9.83 18.55
CA ARG A 84 -83.13 -9.56 18.63
C ARG A 84 -83.79 -8.69 19.75
N PRO A 85 -85.03 -8.10 19.58
CA PRO A 85 -86.19 -8.65 18.82
C PRO A 85 -87.19 -7.69 18.07
N ARG A 86 -88.01 -8.32 17.18
CA ARG A 86 -89.38 -8.03 16.63
C ARG A 86 -89.64 -6.69 15.89
N ILE A 87 -90.23 -6.65 14.68
CA ILE A 87 -91.66 -6.90 14.33
C ILE A 87 -91.80 -7.47 12.88
N LEU A 88 -92.91 -8.17 12.61
CA LEU A 88 -93.36 -8.75 11.32
C LEU A 88 -93.46 -7.72 10.17
N THR A 89 -93.15 -8.11 8.92
CA THR A 89 -94.15 -8.50 7.88
C THR A 89 -93.56 -8.66 6.45
N HIS A 90 -94.03 -9.72 5.77
CA HIS A 90 -94.17 -9.98 4.31
C HIS A 90 -92.98 -10.30 3.38
N SER A 91 -93.26 -11.30 2.53
CA SER A 91 -92.53 -12.01 1.47
C SER A 91 -91.79 -11.16 0.44
N THR A 92 -90.74 -11.71 -0.21
CA THR A 92 -90.65 -12.00 -1.66
C THR A 92 -89.36 -12.78 -1.98
N THR A 93 -89.51 -13.80 -2.83
CA THR A 93 -88.53 -14.67 -3.51
C THR A 93 -87.43 -13.91 -4.25
N THR A 94 -86.15 -14.33 -4.21
CA THR A 94 -85.30 -14.42 -5.42
C THR A 94 -84.05 -15.28 -5.19
N ALA A 95 -83.79 -16.18 -6.14
CA ALA A 95 -82.56 -16.95 -6.27
C ALA A 95 -81.35 -16.04 -6.53
N VAL A 96 -80.17 -16.40 -5.99
CA VAL A 96 -78.90 -15.80 -6.44
C VAL A 96 -77.95 -16.90 -6.89
N THR A 97 -77.73 -16.85 -8.19
CA THR A 97 -76.81 -17.55 -9.07
C THR A 97 -75.37 -17.51 -8.54
N ALA A 98 -74.64 -18.61 -8.73
CA ALA A 98 -73.20 -18.69 -8.45
C ALA A 98 -72.43 -17.61 -9.22
N ALA A 99 -71.76 -16.71 -8.50
CA ALA A 99 -70.92 -15.66 -9.07
C ALA A 99 -69.60 -16.27 -9.58
N GLY A 100 -69.29 -16.03 -10.86
CA GLY A 100 -67.99 -16.33 -11.45
C GLY A 100 -66.87 -15.45 -10.89
N PRO A 101 -65.60 -15.78 -11.19
CA PRO A 101 -64.44 -15.09 -10.63
C PRO A 101 -64.48 -13.59 -10.96
N THR A 102 -64.32 -12.77 -9.93
CA THR A 102 -64.32 -11.31 -9.99
C THR A 102 -63.12 -10.77 -10.80
N SER A 103 -63.30 -9.63 -11.47
CA SER A 103 -62.30 -8.98 -12.34
C SER A 103 -60.90 -8.85 -11.70
N GLY A 104 -60.82 -8.66 -10.38
CA GLY A 104 -59.56 -8.59 -9.65
C GLY A 104 -58.80 -9.91 -9.58
N ASP A 105 -59.48 -11.06 -9.53
CA ASP A 105 -58.82 -12.38 -9.50
C ASP A 105 -58.15 -12.73 -10.84
N ILE A 106 -58.68 -12.20 -11.94
CA ILE A 106 -58.17 -12.42 -13.29
C ILE A 106 -56.92 -11.56 -13.52
N GLU A 107 -56.93 -10.30 -13.06
CA GLU A 107 -55.77 -9.40 -13.13
C GLU A 107 -54.61 -9.87 -12.24
N ILE A 108 -54.90 -10.37 -11.03
CA ILE A 108 -53.88 -10.92 -10.12
C ILE A 108 -53.23 -12.16 -10.73
N LYS A 109 -54.01 -13.10 -11.29
CA LYS A 109 -53.46 -14.29 -11.95
C LYS A 109 -52.61 -13.95 -13.16
N LYS A 110 -52.98 -12.91 -13.92
CA LYS A 110 -52.21 -12.44 -15.07
C LYS A 110 -50.87 -11.83 -14.64
N ALA A 111 -50.87 -10.96 -13.63
CA ALA A 111 -49.66 -10.34 -13.10
C ALA A 111 -48.70 -11.38 -12.48
N VAL A 112 -49.24 -12.36 -11.74
CA VAL A 112 -48.43 -13.47 -11.19
C VAL A 112 -47.81 -14.28 -12.32
N LYS A 113 -48.56 -14.58 -13.38
CA LYS A 113 -48.05 -15.32 -14.54
C LYS A 113 -47.00 -14.55 -15.33
N GLU A 114 -47.15 -13.24 -15.51
CA GLU A 114 -46.14 -12.39 -16.16
C GLU A 114 -44.83 -12.35 -15.38
N ILE A 115 -44.90 -12.31 -14.04
CA ILE A 115 -43.74 -12.44 -13.16
C ILE A 115 -43.11 -13.84 -13.30
N GLU A 116 -43.92 -14.90 -13.30
CA GLU A 116 -43.45 -16.28 -13.44
C GLU A 116 -42.78 -16.53 -14.80
N ASP A 117 -43.35 -15.98 -15.88
CA ASP A 117 -42.82 -16.10 -17.24
C ASP A 117 -41.54 -15.26 -17.41
N PHE A 118 -41.46 -14.08 -16.78
CA PHE A 118 -40.23 -13.28 -16.72
C PHE A 118 -39.09 -14.07 -16.07
N PHE A 119 -39.32 -14.68 -14.91
CA PHE A 119 -38.31 -15.48 -14.23
C PHE A 119 -37.99 -16.78 -15.00
N LYS A 120 -38.97 -17.48 -15.57
CA LYS A 120 -38.71 -18.65 -16.44
C LYS A 120 -37.78 -18.34 -17.62
N ILE A 121 -37.86 -17.12 -18.17
CA ILE A 121 -37.04 -16.69 -19.32
C ILE A 121 -35.67 -16.17 -18.86
N HIS A 122 -35.60 -15.50 -17.71
CA HIS A 122 -34.40 -14.78 -17.25
C HIS A 122 -33.62 -15.47 -16.12
N ASP A 123 -34.14 -16.54 -15.50
CA ASP A 123 -33.52 -17.22 -14.36
C ASP A 123 -32.13 -17.76 -14.68
N SER A 124 -31.95 -18.34 -15.88
CA SER A 124 -30.65 -18.87 -16.30
C SER A 124 -29.60 -17.76 -16.45
N ILE A 125 -30.02 -16.56 -16.87
CA ILE A 125 -29.16 -15.38 -17.03
C ILE A 125 -28.82 -14.80 -15.66
N ILE A 126 -29.82 -14.60 -14.80
CA ILE A 126 -29.63 -14.05 -13.44
C ILE A 126 -28.77 -14.98 -12.59
N ILE A 127 -29.04 -16.29 -12.62
CA ILE A 127 -28.24 -17.29 -11.90
C ILE A 127 -26.83 -17.36 -12.49
N GLY A 128 -26.69 -17.33 -13.81
CA GLY A 128 -25.39 -17.32 -14.49
C GLY A 128 -24.53 -16.12 -14.10
N ASP A 129 -25.11 -14.92 -14.07
CA ASP A 129 -24.41 -13.69 -13.68
C ASP A 129 -24.01 -13.70 -12.19
N LEU A 130 -24.87 -14.20 -11.30
CA LEU A 130 -24.57 -14.32 -9.87
C LEU A 130 -23.43 -15.31 -9.60
N VAL A 131 -23.46 -16.49 -10.25
CA VAL A 131 -22.39 -17.49 -10.14
C VAL A 131 -21.08 -16.92 -10.67
N ARG A 132 -21.11 -16.28 -11.85
CA ARG A 132 -19.93 -15.65 -12.44
C ARG A 132 -19.35 -14.56 -11.55
N ASN A 133 -20.18 -13.69 -10.97
CA ASN A 133 -19.72 -12.65 -10.04
C ASN A 133 -19.07 -13.24 -8.79
N TYR A 134 -19.68 -14.29 -8.23
CA TYR A 134 -19.09 -14.99 -7.08
C TYR A 134 -17.74 -15.63 -7.42
N GLU A 135 -17.66 -16.33 -8.56
CA GLU A 135 -16.41 -16.96 -9.00
C GLU A 135 -15.29 -15.94 -9.23
N LEU A 136 -15.62 -14.76 -9.77
CA LEU A 136 -14.65 -13.66 -9.92
C LEU A 136 -14.19 -13.15 -8.55
N ARG A 137 -15.11 -12.88 -7.63
CA ARG A 137 -14.78 -12.40 -6.29
C ARG A 137 -13.95 -13.40 -5.49
N ILE A 138 -14.24 -14.69 -5.60
CA ILE A 138 -13.42 -15.74 -4.96
C ILE A 138 -12.02 -15.75 -5.54
N LYS A 139 -11.88 -15.73 -6.87
CA LYS A 139 -10.55 -15.71 -7.49
C LYS A 139 -9.73 -14.49 -7.08
N GLU A 140 -10.35 -13.32 -7.04
CA GLU A 140 -9.69 -12.08 -6.60
C GLU A 140 -9.26 -12.17 -5.13
N TRP A 141 -10.12 -12.71 -4.27
CA TRP A 141 -9.83 -12.94 -2.86
C TRP A 141 -8.70 -13.96 -2.66
N GLU A 142 -8.74 -15.12 -3.32
CA GLU A 142 -7.69 -16.16 -3.24
C GLU A 142 -6.32 -15.64 -3.70
N VAL A 143 -6.30 -14.81 -4.74
CA VAL A 143 -5.08 -14.15 -5.22
C VAL A 143 -4.55 -13.17 -4.17
N GLN A 144 -5.42 -12.39 -3.53
CA GLN A 144 -4.99 -11.49 -2.45
C GLN A 144 -4.50 -12.28 -1.22
N ASP A 145 -5.17 -13.38 -0.86
CA ASP A 145 -4.78 -14.25 0.26
C ASP A 145 -3.39 -14.86 0.05
N THR A 146 -3.10 -15.34 -1.16
CA THR A 146 -1.76 -15.84 -1.52
C THR A 146 -0.69 -14.75 -1.37
N ARG A 147 -0.98 -13.53 -1.82
CA ARG A 147 -0.06 -12.38 -1.68
C ARG A 147 0.13 -11.96 -0.21
N LEU A 148 -0.92 -12.05 0.60
CA LEU A 148 -0.84 -11.82 2.04
C LEU A 148 0.05 -12.84 2.73
N LEU A 149 0.00 -14.11 2.31
CA LEU A 149 0.89 -15.15 2.82
C LEU A 149 2.36 -14.87 2.48
N GLU A 150 2.65 -14.39 1.26
CA GLU A 150 3.99 -13.98 0.85
C GLU A 150 4.48 -12.75 1.66
N ALA A 151 3.60 -11.77 1.89
CA ALA A 151 3.91 -10.61 2.73
C ALA A 151 4.19 -11.00 4.19
N HIS A 152 3.37 -11.90 4.75
CA HIS A 152 3.55 -12.46 6.08
C HIS A 152 4.89 -13.19 6.20
N THR A 153 5.23 -14.01 5.20
CA THR A 153 6.51 -14.72 5.13
C THR A 153 7.67 -13.73 5.14
N PHE A 154 7.61 -12.69 4.30
CA PHE A 154 8.65 -11.66 4.29
C PHE A 154 8.80 -10.96 5.65
N LEU A 155 7.70 -10.53 6.28
CA LEU A 155 7.74 -9.89 7.60
C LEU A 155 8.33 -10.82 8.67
N THR A 156 8.03 -12.11 8.61
CA THR A 156 8.50 -13.09 9.61
C THR A 156 9.91 -13.62 9.35
N THR A 157 10.48 -13.45 8.15
CA THR A 157 11.86 -13.85 7.85
C THR A 157 12.81 -12.66 7.84
N ALA A 158 12.39 -11.52 7.30
CA ALA A 158 13.22 -10.33 7.11
C ALA A 158 13.25 -9.40 8.33
N VAL A 159 12.53 -9.70 9.42
CA VAL A 159 12.59 -8.95 10.68
C VAL A 159 13.17 -9.83 11.76
N SER A 160 14.17 -9.36 12.50
CA SER A 160 14.82 -10.16 13.54
C SER A 160 13.84 -10.65 14.63
N PRO A 161 14.07 -11.82 15.25
CA PRO A 161 13.18 -12.35 16.29
C PRO A 161 12.95 -11.40 17.46
N VAL A 162 13.98 -10.61 17.84
CA VAL A 162 13.89 -9.62 18.92
C VAL A 162 12.88 -8.53 18.59
N LEU A 163 12.95 -7.98 17.37
CA LEU A 163 12.01 -6.96 16.93
C LEU A 163 10.61 -7.53 16.72
N ARG A 164 10.47 -8.77 16.21
CA ARG A 164 9.15 -9.41 16.11
C ARG A 164 8.48 -9.52 17.47
N ASN A 165 9.20 -10.01 18.49
CA ASN A 165 8.65 -10.13 19.84
C ASN A 165 8.27 -8.77 20.46
N ALA A 166 8.95 -7.69 20.07
CA ALA A 166 8.69 -6.35 20.59
C ALA A 166 7.55 -5.62 19.85
N TYR A 167 7.42 -5.82 18.53
CA TYR A 167 6.58 -4.98 17.67
C TYR A 167 5.43 -5.73 16.99
N PHE A 168 5.48 -7.07 16.89
CA PHE A 168 4.38 -7.85 16.33
C PHE A 168 3.40 -8.15 17.47
N SER A 169 2.33 -7.36 17.53
CA SER A 169 1.26 -7.57 18.50
C SER A 169 0.51 -8.87 18.20
N VAL A 170 0.16 -9.60 19.25
CA VAL A 170 -0.53 -10.90 19.15
C VAL A 170 -1.87 -10.78 18.44
N ASP A 171 -2.62 -9.70 18.72
CA ASP A 171 -3.93 -9.43 18.13
C ASP A 171 -3.86 -8.45 16.95
N GLY A 172 -2.66 -8.00 16.56
CA GLY A 172 -2.48 -7.05 15.47
C GLY A 172 -2.41 -7.73 14.11
N ASP A 173 -2.87 -7.03 13.10
CA ASP A 173 -2.67 -7.40 11.71
C ASP A 173 -1.28 -6.95 11.19
N MET A 174 -0.92 -7.38 9.98
CA MET A 174 0.36 -7.02 9.37
C MET A 174 0.52 -5.50 9.20
N ARG A 175 -0.57 -4.77 8.92
CA ARG A 175 -0.56 -3.29 8.87
C ARG A 175 -0.10 -2.71 10.21
N THR A 176 -0.67 -3.20 11.31
CA THR A 176 -0.30 -2.81 12.68
C THR A 176 1.17 -3.12 12.94
N TRP A 177 1.65 -4.32 12.59
CA TRP A 177 3.04 -4.71 12.78
C TRP A 177 4.01 -3.79 12.04
N TYR A 178 3.74 -3.48 10.77
CA TYR A 178 4.56 -2.54 9.99
C TYR A 178 4.56 -1.14 10.60
N ASN A 179 3.40 -0.64 11.03
CA ASN A 179 3.31 0.66 11.68
C ASN A 179 4.08 0.72 13.00
N ASN A 180 4.05 -0.35 13.80
CA ASN A 180 4.84 -0.45 15.02
C ASN A 180 6.35 -0.45 14.70
N LEU A 181 6.77 -1.17 13.67
CA LEU A 181 8.16 -1.21 13.23
C LEU A 181 8.69 0.16 12.76
N LYS A 182 7.83 1.07 12.28
CA LYS A 182 8.26 2.45 11.96
C LYS A 182 8.86 3.19 13.15
N SER A 183 8.59 2.77 14.39
CA SER A 183 9.27 3.33 15.56
C SER A 183 10.76 2.99 15.65
N VAL A 184 11.20 1.93 14.95
CA VAL A 184 12.61 1.54 14.80
C VAL A 184 13.31 2.43 13.76
N ALA A 185 12.56 3.16 12.93
CA ALA A 185 13.14 4.08 11.96
C ALA A 185 14.07 5.07 12.66
N PRO A 186 15.27 5.30 12.12
CA PRO A 186 16.19 6.27 12.69
C PRO A 186 15.50 7.63 12.72
N GLN A 187 15.61 8.32 13.86
CA GLN A 187 15.01 9.64 14.01
C GLN A 187 15.66 10.60 13.00
N PRO A 188 14.95 11.64 12.52
CA PRO A 188 15.52 12.59 11.55
C PRO A 188 16.89 13.12 11.98
N PHE A 189 17.05 13.45 13.26
CA PHE A 189 18.32 13.87 13.84
C PHE A 189 19.44 12.81 13.72
N GLU A 190 19.14 11.53 13.92
CA GLU A 190 20.12 10.44 13.79
C GLU A 190 20.55 10.24 12.33
N ILE A 191 19.61 10.39 11.39
CA ILE A 191 19.90 10.34 9.95
C ILE A 191 20.84 11.47 9.57
N GLU A 192 20.50 12.70 9.99
CA GLU A 192 21.32 13.89 9.77
C GLU A 192 22.73 13.72 10.33
N GLU A 193 22.86 13.26 11.58
CA GLU A 193 24.15 13.06 12.24
C GLU A 193 24.97 11.94 11.58
N ALA A 194 24.32 10.87 11.12
CA ALA A 194 24.98 9.81 10.36
C ALA A 194 25.53 10.33 9.02
N ILE A 195 24.78 11.18 8.32
CA ILE A 195 25.25 11.83 7.08
C ILE A 195 26.42 12.76 7.38
N ARG A 196 26.32 13.63 8.39
CA ARG A 196 27.43 14.50 8.85
C ARG A 196 28.68 13.69 9.20
N THR A 197 28.51 12.59 9.92
CA THR A 197 29.60 11.70 10.32
C THR A 197 30.26 11.04 9.11
N ARG A 198 29.48 10.51 8.16
CA ARG A 198 30.01 9.93 6.91
C ARG A 198 30.78 10.96 6.09
N HIS A 199 30.25 12.18 5.99
CA HIS A 199 30.90 13.29 5.31
C HIS A 199 32.23 13.68 5.97
N ARG A 200 32.24 13.90 7.29
CA ARG A 200 33.45 14.21 8.07
C ARG A 200 34.52 13.13 7.89
N ILE A 201 34.16 11.87 8.08
CA ILE A 201 35.10 10.74 7.91
C ILE A 201 35.65 10.73 6.49
N HIS A 202 34.79 10.91 5.47
CA HIS A 202 35.21 10.92 4.07
C HIS A 202 36.19 12.06 3.76
N VAL A 203 35.95 13.26 4.27
CA VAL A 203 36.84 14.43 4.17
C VAL A 203 38.17 14.19 4.89
N GLU A 204 38.13 13.61 6.09
CA GLU A 204 39.31 13.27 6.88
C GLU A 204 40.18 12.20 6.21
N THR A 205 39.60 11.32 5.38
CA THR A 205 40.40 10.29 4.70
C THR A 205 41.57 10.89 3.91
N LEU A 206 41.37 11.99 3.18
CA LEU A 206 42.44 12.63 2.41
C LEU A 206 43.52 13.30 3.27
N LYS A 207 43.23 13.59 4.54
CA LYS A 207 44.22 14.15 5.47
C LYS A 207 45.22 13.08 5.95
N ALA A 208 44.89 11.80 5.80
CA ALA A 208 45.75 10.72 6.24
C ALA A 208 47.05 10.62 5.39
N PRO A 209 48.21 10.30 5.99
CA PRO A 209 49.50 10.27 5.28
C PRO A 209 49.51 9.38 4.04
N LYS A 210 48.76 8.26 4.07
CA LYS A 210 48.66 7.30 2.96
C LYS A 210 48.11 7.89 1.66
N TYR A 211 47.39 9.02 1.72
CA TYR A 211 46.82 9.68 0.54
C TYR A 211 47.67 10.85 0.02
N GLN A 212 48.84 11.12 0.61
CA GLN A 212 49.77 12.13 0.11
C GLN A 212 50.35 11.79 -1.29
N ALA A 213 50.34 10.51 -1.66
CA ALA A 213 50.77 9.99 -2.95
C ALA A 213 49.61 9.32 -3.74
N ILE A 214 48.36 9.74 -3.50
CA ILE A 214 47.19 9.26 -4.26
C ILE A 214 47.38 9.54 -5.76
N ASN A 215 46.91 8.65 -6.64
CA ASN A 215 46.90 8.91 -8.08
C ASN A 215 45.59 9.61 -8.51
N TRP A 216 45.51 10.07 -9.76
CA TRP A 216 44.32 10.75 -10.27
C TRP A 216 43.05 9.88 -10.17
N SER A 217 43.10 8.61 -10.57
CA SER A 217 41.91 7.74 -10.56
C SER A 217 41.33 7.51 -9.17
N ASP A 218 42.18 7.39 -8.15
CA ASP A 218 41.76 7.23 -6.76
C ASP A 218 41.20 8.55 -6.19
N PHE A 219 41.79 9.69 -6.57
CA PHE A 219 41.27 11.00 -6.21
C PHE A 219 39.92 11.29 -6.88
N GLU A 220 39.76 10.95 -8.16
CA GLU A 220 38.50 11.09 -8.89
C GLU A 220 37.39 10.24 -8.26
N ARG A 221 37.70 9.01 -7.84
CA ARG A 221 36.76 8.17 -7.09
C ARG A 221 36.38 8.80 -5.75
N TRP A 222 37.35 9.35 -5.03
CA TRP A 222 37.10 10.07 -3.78
C TRP A 222 36.19 11.29 -4.00
N LEU A 223 36.43 12.06 -5.07
CA LEU A 223 35.65 13.26 -5.42
C LEU A 223 34.20 12.90 -5.77
N THR A 224 34.00 11.87 -6.58
CA THR A 224 32.65 11.36 -6.92
C THR A 224 31.89 10.89 -5.66
N LYS A 225 32.59 10.22 -4.72
CA LYS A 225 31.97 9.82 -3.46
C LYS A 225 31.63 11.02 -2.58
N TRP A 226 32.46 12.06 -2.58
CA TRP A 226 32.17 13.31 -1.87
C TRP A 226 30.93 14.00 -2.44
N GLU A 227 30.81 14.14 -3.77
CA GLU A 227 29.60 14.70 -4.41
C GLU A 227 28.35 13.91 -4.06
N THR A 228 28.43 12.57 -4.07
CA THR A 228 27.30 11.71 -3.71
C THR A 228 26.83 11.98 -2.27
N LEU A 229 27.77 12.19 -1.33
CA LEU A 229 27.45 12.53 0.06
C LEU A 229 26.86 13.94 0.18
N MET A 230 27.32 14.89 -0.64
CA MET A 230 26.74 16.25 -0.70
C MET A 230 25.32 16.24 -1.27
N ASP A 231 25.06 15.44 -2.31
CA ASP A 231 23.73 15.23 -2.87
C ASP A 231 22.79 14.59 -1.83
N GLU A 232 23.25 13.55 -1.12
CA GLU A 232 22.51 12.90 -0.03
C GLU A 232 22.15 13.91 1.07
N ALA A 233 23.12 14.70 1.52
CA ALA A 233 22.91 15.74 2.53
C ALA A 233 21.95 16.86 2.05
N THR A 234 22.01 17.23 0.76
CA THR A 234 21.09 18.22 0.17
C THR A 234 19.65 17.68 0.14
N LEU A 235 19.45 16.41 -0.20
CA LEU A 235 18.14 15.76 -0.18
C LEU A 235 17.52 15.74 1.22
N HIS A 236 18.35 15.62 2.26
CA HIS A 236 17.93 15.66 3.66
C HIS A 236 17.84 17.08 4.24
N GLY A 237 18.06 18.13 3.44
CA GLY A 237 17.90 19.52 3.89
C GLY A 237 18.97 20.00 4.87
N LEU A 238 20.15 19.38 4.88
CA LEU A 238 21.23 19.75 5.79
C LEU A 238 21.80 21.14 5.45
N ALA A 239 21.72 22.06 6.42
CA ALA A 239 22.21 23.44 6.31
C ALA A 239 23.71 23.51 5.95
N GLU A 240 24.47 22.48 6.33
CA GLU A 240 25.89 22.28 6.05
C GLU A 240 26.19 22.16 4.55
N THR A 241 25.21 21.73 3.74
CA THR A 241 25.34 21.69 2.27
C THR A 241 24.77 22.91 1.58
N ALA A 242 23.79 23.57 2.20
CA ALA A 242 23.21 24.81 1.71
C ALA A 242 24.14 26.01 1.91
N THR A 243 24.97 25.99 2.97
CA THR A 243 25.86 27.10 3.31
C THR A 243 27.26 26.83 2.79
N VAL A 244 27.67 27.59 1.77
CA VAL A 244 29.01 27.48 1.14
C VAL A 244 30.12 27.47 2.19
N GLY A 245 30.09 28.39 3.15
CA GLY A 245 31.13 28.50 4.17
C GLY A 245 31.31 27.26 5.05
N LEU A 246 30.28 26.43 5.23
CA LEU A 246 30.34 25.24 6.09
C LEU A 246 31.09 24.09 5.42
N TRP A 247 30.70 23.71 4.20
CA TRP A 247 31.35 22.60 3.51
C TRP A 247 32.66 22.99 2.80
N PHE A 248 32.81 24.27 2.41
CA PHE A 248 33.94 24.72 1.60
C PHE A 248 35.27 24.65 2.36
N GLU A 249 35.32 25.09 3.62
CA GLU A 249 36.56 25.06 4.39
C GLU A 249 37.00 23.63 4.74
N ASP A 250 36.04 22.75 5.02
CA ASP A 250 36.32 21.32 5.22
C ASP A 250 36.89 20.68 3.95
N PHE A 251 36.28 20.97 2.81
CA PHE A 251 36.72 20.50 1.51
C PHE A 251 38.12 21.01 1.15
N ILE A 252 38.35 22.32 1.24
CA ILE A 252 39.65 22.91 0.96
C ILE A 252 40.70 22.38 1.93
N GLY A 253 40.38 22.26 3.21
CA GLY A 253 41.26 21.69 4.22
C GLY A 253 41.69 20.26 3.89
N ALA A 254 40.80 19.43 3.32
CA ALA A 254 41.16 18.08 2.88
C ALA A 254 42.11 18.07 1.68
N ILE A 255 41.89 18.92 0.68
CA ILE A 255 42.70 18.92 -0.55
C ILE A 255 43.99 19.74 -0.43
N THR A 256 44.13 20.62 0.57
CA THR A 256 45.28 21.53 0.72
C THR A 256 46.62 20.78 0.77
N ASN A 257 46.66 19.64 1.45
CA ASN A 257 47.89 18.83 1.55
C ASN A 257 48.26 18.16 0.23
N LEU A 258 47.27 17.84 -0.60
CA LEU A 258 47.48 17.16 -1.88
C LEU A 258 47.79 18.15 -3.01
N LEU A 259 47.06 19.27 -3.04
CA LEU A 259 47.04 20.27 -4.10
C LEU A 259 47.10 21.69 -3.52
N PRO A 260 48.22 22.06 -2.87
CA PRO A 260 48.32 23.31 -2.11
C PRO A 260 48.12 24.55 -3.00
N LEU A 261 48.66 24.54 -4.22
CA LEU A 261 48.53 25.67 -5.14
C LEU A 261 47.09 25.82 -5.66
N PHE A 262 46.42 24.70 -5.96
CA PHE A 262 45.02 24.72 -6.37
C PHE A 262 44.14 25.22 -5.24
N ALA A 263 44.30 24.66 -4.03
CA ALA A 263 43.54 25.07 -2.84
C ALA A 263 43.69 26.58 -2.55
N ALA A 264 44.89 27.12 -2.66
CA ALA A 264 45.15 28.55 -2.48
C ALA A 264 44.48 29.42 -3.56
N MET A 265 44.64 29.05 -4.84
CA MET A 265 44.01 29.77 -5.96
C MET A 265 42.49 29.71 -5.90
N PHE A 266 41.95 28.55 -5.53
CA PHE A 266 40.51 28.32 -5.46
C PHE A 266 39.86 29.07 -4.29
N ARG A 267 40.53 29.17 -3.13
CA ARG A 267 40.08 30.06 -2.04
C ARG A 267 39.92 31.51 -2.50
N ILE A 268 40.87 32.03 -3.28
CA ILE A 268 40.81 33.39 -3.82
C ILE A 268 39.66 33.54 -4.82
N HIS A 269 39.43 32.53 -5.65
CA HIS A 269 38.34 32.53 -6.63
C HIS A 269 36.95 32.42 -5.96
N ALA A 270 36.79 31.49 -5.03
CA ALA A 270 35.56 31.28 -4.27
C ALA A 270 35.17 32.50 -3.43
N GLY A 271 36.14 33.19 -2.83
CA GLY A 271 35.90 34.46 -2.11
C GLY A 271 35.30 35.56 -2.99
N LYS A 272 35.46 35.49 -4.32
CA LYS A 272 34.84 36.41 -5.29
C LYS A 272 33.45 35.97 -5.76
N GLN A 273 33.12 34.68 -5.63
CA GLN A 273 31.85 34.07 -6.08
C GLN A 273 30.74 34.14 -5.00
N GLY A 274 31.11 34.36 -3.73
CA GLY A 274 30.14 34.47 -2.64
C GLY A 274 29.25 33.22 -2.48
N ASN A 275 27.95 33.41 -2.18
CA ASN A 275 26.99 32.31 -2.00
C ASN A 275 26.57 31.59 -3.30
N GLN A 276 27.11 31.96 -4.46
CA GLN A 276 26.75 31.30 -5.73
C GLN A 276 27.57 30.03 -5.99
N LEU A 277 28.54 29.70 -5.13
CA LEU A 277 29.35 28.50 -5.29
C LEU A 277 28.53 27.24 -4.94
N SER A 278 28.48 26.28 -5.87
CA SER A 278 27.91 24.95 -5.60
C SER A 278 29.02 23.90 -5.59
N PHE A 279 28.85 22.86 -4.77
CA PHE A 279 29.81 21.76 -4.69
C PHE A 279 30.02 21.05 -6.04
N ARG A 280 28.99 21.03 -6.91
CA ARG A 280 29.06 20.48 -8.27
C ARG A 280 29.98 21.29 -9.19
N VAL A 281 29.94 22.62 -9.08
CA VAL A 281 30.85 23.51 -9.82
C VAL A 281 32.29 23.23 -9.37
N VAL A 282 32.53 23.16 -8.05
CA VAL A 282 33.86 22.84 -7.50
C VAL A 282 34.40 21.52 -8.02
N ALA A 283 33.59 20.45 -7.97
CA ALA A 283 34.00 19.14 -8.44
C ALA A 283 34.24 19.11 -9.96
N THR A 284 33.46 19.86 -10.73
CA THR A 284 33.68 20.00 -12.19
C THR A 284 34.99 20.70 -12.50
N ASP A 285 35.29 21.82 -11.83
CA ASP A 285 36.52 22.59 -12.01
C ASP A 285 37.77 21.74 -11.67
N LEU A 286 37.67 20.93 -10.61
CA LEU A 286 38.71 19.99 -10.20
C LEU A 286 38.95 18.91 -11.26
N ARG A 287 37.90 18.32 -11.82
CA ARG A 287 37.99 17.34 -12.91
C ARG A 287 38.65 17.90 -14.16
N GLN A 288 38.47 19.19 -14.44
CA GLN A 288 39.11 19.84 -15.59
C GLN A 288 40.57 20.21 -15.30
N ALA A 289 40.88 20.71 -14.10
CA ALA A 289 42.19 21.26 -13.79
C ALA A 289 43.24 20.20 -13.39
N ILE A 290 42.83 19.17 -12.66
CA ILE A 290 43.75 18.28 -11.95
C ILE A 290 44.42 17.20 -12.82
N PRO A 291 43.77 16.60 -13.84
CA PRO A 291 44.46 15.64 -14.71
C PRO A 291 45.77 16.20 -15.28
N LEU A 292 45.82 17.50 -15.57
CA LEU A 292 47.00 18.22 -16.07
C LEU A 292 48.11 18.35 -15.01
N ILE A 293 47.75 18.35 -13.73
CA ILE A 293 48.67 18.47 -12.58
C ILE A 293 49.27 17.11 -12.23
N PHE A 294 48.47 16.04 -12.23
CA PHE A 294 48.97 14.68 -11.96
C PHE A 294 49.80 14.09 -13.11
N CYS A 295 49.52 14.45 -14.36
CA CYS A 295 50.34 14.04 -15.50
C CYS A 295 51.73 14.69 -15.51
N ARG A 296 51.93 15.86 -14.87
CA ARG A 296 53.23 16.55 -14.77
C ARG A 296 54.10 16.07 -13.59
N ARG A 297 53.56 15.26 -12.68
CA ARG A 297 54.26 14.74 -11.48
C ARG A 297 54.92 13.37 -11.70
N ARG A 298 54.92 12.85 -12.94
CA ARG A 298 55.69 11.67 -13.37
C ARG A 298 57.00 12.08 -14.04
#